data_AF-A0A3D1IU37-F1
#
_entry.id   AF-A0A3D1IU37-F1
#
_cell.length_a   1.000
_cell.length_b   1.000
_cell.length_c   1.000
_cell.angle_alpha   90.00
_cell.angle_beta   90.00
_cell.angle_gamma   90.00
#
_symmetry.space_group_name_H-M   'P 1'
#
loop_
_entity.id
_entity.type
_entity.pdbx_description
1 polymer ?
#
loop_
_entity_poly.entity_id
_entity_poly.type
_entity_poly.pdbx_seq_one_letter_code
_entity_poly.pdbx_strand_id
1 'polypeptide(L)'
;AGDYRFLSVEETPEGAAAHMRLILPDGSLNYHRLTIGRNAGQQPVAVDIYVYIYGEPLSHTLGRMMGQLSGGSEADSLAVAQGMQRAMAALQAGKPATTEAILSALPPRWQKQKSIMQMRIMAAEGVAAQKMQAGNPIGNAYREAVEAFQAAFPKANNLPLIMMSYHFLGQDFPKAAKAVDQLDQQVGGDPYLNLFRANIAMGQNHAEAARGFVETLIKALPDKATEGYGILLDQAIETQNHVETTRVLKALEAETPVRFPIDFNKAEPFDNYMASSEYEKWKAYKNEAEQPE
;
A
#
# COMPACT_ATOMS: atom_id res chain seq x y z
N ALA A 1 8.64 -2.31 -10.39
CA ALA A 1 7.58 -1.71 -11.24
C ALA A 1 6.26 -1.86 -10.51
N GLY A 2 5.27 -0.99 -10.73
CA GLY A 2 3.94 -1.18 -10.14
C GLY A 2 3.20 -2.36 -10.78
N ASP A 3 2.18 -2.88 -10.10
CA ASP A 3 1.30 -3.95 -10.56
C ASP A 3 -0.13 -3.42 -10.72
N TYR A 4 -0.75 -3.61 -11.88
CA TYR A 4 -2.13 -3.19 -12.15
C TYR A 4 -2.95 -4.37 -12.65
N ARG A 5 -3.86 -4.87 -11.81
CA ARG A 5 -4.52 -6.16 -11.99
C ARG A 5 -6.03 -6.03 -11.99
N PHE A 6 -6.66 -6.69 -12.97
CA PHE A 6 -8.10 -6.89 -13.00
C PHE A 6 -8.56 -7.84 -11.88
N LEU A 7 -9.65 -7.49 -11.20
CA LEU A 7 -10.25 -8.29 -10.13
C LEU A 7 -11.60 -8.86 -10.56
N SER A 8 -12.52 -7.99 -10.97
CA SER A 8 -13.90 -8.36 -11.26
C SER A 8 -14.58 -7.33 -12.17
N VAL A 9 -15.70 -7.72 -12.75
CA VAL A 9 -16.68 -6.80 -13.34
C VAL A 9 -17.96 -6.88 -12.53
N GLU A 10 -18.56 -5.74 -12.24
CA GLU A 10 -19.91 -5.63 -11.71
C GLU A 10 -20.84 -4.98 -12.76
N GLU A 11 -22.07 -5.46 -12.86
CA GLU A 11 -23.12 -4.75 -13.60
C GLU A 11 -23.75 -3.72 -12.66
N THR A 12 -23.78 -2.46 -13.09
CA THR A 12 -24.37 -1.34 -12.34
C THR A 12 -25.54 -0.75 -13.13
N PRO A 13 -26.43 0.04 -12.49
CA PRO A 13 -27.48 0.77 -13.22
C PRO A 13 -26.94 1.68 -14.33
N GLU A 14 -25.67 2.11 -14.23
CA GLU A 14 -24.99 3.03 -15.16
C GLU A 14 -24.21 2.28 -16.26
N GLY A 15 -24.18 0.94 -16.22
CA GLY A 15 -23.42 0.06 -17.12
C GLY A 15 -22.46 -0.86 -16.37
N ALA A 16 -21.54 -1.50 -17.09
CA ALA A 16 -20.53 -2.34 -16.47
C ALA A 16 -19.43 -1.50 -15.78
N ALA A 17 -18.96 -1.96 -14.64
CA ALA A 17 -17.80 -1.38 -13.96
C ALA A 17 -16.72 -2.45 -13.72
N ALA A 18 -15.47 -2.13 -14.07
CA ALA A 18 -14.34 -3.03 -13.85
C ALA A 18 -13.55 -2.61 -12.60
N HIS A 19 -13.31 -3.56 -11.69
CA HIS A 19 -12.47 -3.38 -10.51
C HIS A 19 -11.04 -3.77 -10.79
N MET A 20 -10.13 -2.89 -10.42
CA MET A 20 -8.70 -3.05 -10.63
C MET A 20 -7.96 -2.80 -9.32
N ARG A 21 -7.01 -3.67 -8.97
CA ARG A 21 -5.99 -3.41 -7.94
C ARG A 21 -4.80 -2.71 -8.58
N LEU A 22 -4.30 -1.68 -7.93
CA LEU A 22 -3.02 -1.04 -8.23
C LEU A 22 -2.09 -1.17 -7.02
N ILE A 23 -0.93 -1.77 -7.20
CA ILE A 23 0.19 -1.75 -6.25
C ILE A 23 1.26 -0.85 -6.84
N LEU A 24 1.61 0.22 -6.14
CA LEU A 24 2.66 1.15 -6.58
C LEU A 24 4.06 0.54 -6.36
N PRO A 25 5.12 1.06 -7.01
CA PRO A 25 6.48 0.54 -6.83
C PRO A 25 7.00 0.54 -5.38
N ASP A 26 6.42 1.39 -4.52
CA ASP A 26 6.74 1.48 -3.10
C ASP A 26 5.93 0.51 -2.22
N GLY A 27 5.08 -0.33 -2.84
CA GLY A 27 4.20 -1.28 -2.15
C GLY A 27 2.83 -0.70 -1.75
N SER A 28 2.57 0.59 -1.98
CA SER A 28 1.30 1.21 -1.62
C SER A 28 0.12 0.62 -2.41
N LEU A 29 -0.97 0.31 -1.71
CA LEU A 29 -2.19 -0.26 -2.30
C LEU A 29 -3.18 0.84 -2.71
N ASN A 30 -3.76 0.69 -3.89
CA ASN A 30 -4.89 1.47 -4.36
C ASN A 30 -5.84 0.57 -5.16
N TYR A 31 -7.06 1.02 -5.34
CA TYR A 31 -8.05 0.37 -6.20
C TYR A 31 -8.64 1.40 -7.14
N HIS A 32 -8.93 0.97 -8.36
CA HIS A 32 -9.65 1.76 -9.34
C HIS A 32 -10.92 1.01 -9.73
N ARG A 33 -12.04 1.73 -9.83
CA ARG A 33 -13.26 1.23 -10.44
C ARG A 33 -13.53 2.01 -11.72
N LEU A 34 -13.38 1.34 -12.85
CA LEU A 34 -13.52 1.94 -14.17
C LEU A 34 -14.98 1.85 -14.59
N THR A 35 -15.59 2.98 -14.89
CA THR A 35 -16.93 3.01 -15.47
C THR A 35 -16.79 2.74 -16.96
N ILE A 36 -17.42 1.68 -17.46
CA ILE A 36 -17.30 1.27 -18.87
C ILE A 36 -18.52 1.77 -19.65
N GLY A 37 -18.26 2.66 -20.60
CA GLY A 37 -19.24 3.13 -21.57
C GLY A 37 -18.92 2.63 -22.98
N ARG A 38 -19.56 3.24 -23.98
CA ARG A 38 -19.27 2.99 -25.40
C ARG A 38 -18.92 4.29 -26.11
N ASN A 39 -17.91 4.24 -26.98
CA ASN A 39 -17.59 5.37 -27.86
C ASN A 39 -18.55 5.43 -29.07
N ALA A 40 -18.37 6.41 -29.96
CA ALA A 40 -19.20 6.57 -31.16
C ALA A 40 -19.20 5.34 -32.08
N GLY A 41 -18.11 4.56 -32.08
CA GLY A 41 -17.98 3.30 -32.82
C GLY A 41 -18.50 2.07 -32.06
N GLN A 42 -19.27 2.25 -30.98
CA GLN A 42 -19.82 1.18 -30.14
C GLN A 42 -18.76 0.31 -29.42
N GLN A 43 -17.50 0.72 -29.39
CA GLN A 43 -16.45 0.00 -28.68
C GLN A 43 -16.47 0.35 -27.19
N PRO A 44 -16.23 -0.63 -26.29
CA PRO A 44 -16.15 -0.37 -24.85
C PRO A 44 -14.96 0.54 -24.55
N VAL A 45 -15.20 1.57 -23.74
CA VAL A 45 -14.17 2.52 -23.28
C VAL A 45 -14.39 2.85 -21.81
N ALA A 46 -13.30 3.10 -21.08
CA ALA A 46 -13.41 3.68 -19.74
C ALA A 46 -13.82 5.16 -19.88
N VAL A 47 -15.00 5.51 -19.36
CA VAL A 47 -15.53 6.89 -19.42
C VAL A 47 -15.21 7.70 -18.16
N ASP A 48 -14.97 7.02 -17.05
CA ASP A 48 -14.47 7.62 -15.82
C ASP A 48 -13.78 6.55 -14.95
N ILE A 49 -13.02 6.98 -13.96
CA ILE A 49 -12.31 6.12 -13.02
C ILE A 49 -12.58 6.63 -11.62
N TYR A 50 -13.27 5.82 -10.81
CA TYR A 50 -13.31 6.05 -9.37
C TYR A 50 -11.98 5.59 -8.75
N VAL A 51 -11.28 6.51 -8.11
CA VAL A 51 -9.97 6.26 -7.52
C VAL A 51 -10.12 6.13 -6.01
N TYR A 52 -9.83 4.95 -5.45
CA TYR A 52 -10.04 4.70 -4.03
C TYR A 52 -9.19 5.59 -3.15
N ILE A 53 -7.94 5.92 -3.49
CA ILE A 53 -7.17 6.86 -2.68
C ILE A 53 -7.85 8.25 -2.55
N TYR A 54 -8.58 8.69 -3.60
CA TYR A 54 -9.34 9.95 -3.60
C TYR A 54 -10.79 9.80 -3.13
N GLY A 55 -11.32 8.58 -3.09
CA GLY A 55 -12.68 8.30 -2.66
C GLY A 55 -13.74 9.02 -3.49
N GLU A 56 -13.51 9.18 -4.80
CA GLU A 56 -14.41 9.81 -5.76
C GLU A 56 -13.99 9.52 -7.23
N PRO A 57 -14.87 9.80 -8.21
CA PRO A 57 -14.50 9.79 -9.62
C PRO A 57 -13.43 10.82 -9.95
N LEU A 58 -12.48 10.44 -10.82
CA LEU A 58 -11.38 11.30 -11.24
C LEU A 58 -11.89 12.57 -11.93
N SER A 59 -12.98 12.46 -12.70
CA SER A 59 -13.66 13.62 -13.29
C SER A 59 -14.06 14.68 -12.25
N HIS A 60 -14.51 14.26 -11.06
CA HIS A 60 -14.87 15.17 -9.96
C HIS A 60 -13.63 15.86 -9.39
N THR A 61 -12.53 15.11 -9.21
CA THR A 61 -11.27 15.69 -8.76
C THR A 61 -10.76 16.74 -9.76
N LEU A 62 -10.74 16.40 -11.05
CA LEU A 62 -10.32 17.31 -12.13
C LEU A 62 -11.23 18.53 -12.25
N GLY A 63 -12.55 18.32 -12.17
CA GLY A 63 -13.54 19.40 -12.22
C GLY A 63 -13.35 20.41 -11.09
N ARG A 64 -13.09 19.95 -9.85
CA ARG A 64 -12.76 20.85 -8.73
C ARG A 64 -11.46 21.59 -8.96
N MET A 65 -10.41 20.91 -9.42
CA MET A 65 -9.12 21.57 -9.69
C MET A 65 -9.26 22.66 -10.77
N MET A 66 -10.00 22.39 -11.85
CA MET A 66 -10.25 23.37 -12.90
C MET A 66 -11.12 24.55 -12.41
N GLY A 67 -12.21 24.27 -11.70
CA GLY A 67 -13.08 25.31 -11.14
C GLY A 67 -12.32 26.25 -10.19
N GLN A 68 -11.40 25.69 -9.41
CA GLN A 68 -10.55 26.42 -8.48
C GLN A 68 -9.58 27.39 -9.15
N LEU A 69 -9.06 27.05 -10.34
CA LEU A 69 -8.22 27.95 -11.13
C LEU A 69 -9.01 29.11 -11.76
N SER A 70 -10.32 28.95 -11.92
CA SER A 70 -11.19 29.95 -12.57
C SER A 70 -11.86 30.96 -11.61
N GLY A 71 -11.86 30.71 -10.30
CA GLY A 71 -12.72 31.43 -9.34
C GLY A 71 -12.01 32.21 -8.21
N GLY A 72 -10.67 32.23 -8.15
CA GLY A 72 -9.92 32.96 -7.12
C GLY A 72 -9.43 34.34 -7.58
N SER A 73 -9.01 35.19 -6.63
CA SER A 73 -8.17 36.34 -6.99
C SER A 73 -6.89 35.84 -7.65
N GLU A 74 -6.39 36.58 -8.64
CA GLU A 74 -5.29 36.14 -9.49
C GLU A 74 -4.02 35.82 -8.69
N ALA A 75 -3.72 36.62 -7.66
CA ALA A 75 -2.55 36.44 -6.79
C ALA A 75 -2.64 35.20 -5.88
N ASP A 76 -3.79 34.95 -5.24
CA ASP A 76 -3.96 33.76 -4.38
C ASP A 76 -3.95 32.48 -5.22
N SER A 77 -4.57 32.52 -6.40
CA SER A 77 -4.67 31.38 -7.30
C SER A 77 -3.29 31.00 -7.84
N LEU A 78 -2.45 31.99 -8.15
CA LEU A 78 -1.07 31.76 -8.59
C LEU A 78 -0.20 31.16 -7.47
N ALA A 79 -0.26 31.72 -6.26
CA ALA A 79 0.53 31.20 -5.14
C ALA A 79 0.15 29.75 -4.79
N VAL A 80 -1.15 29.43 -4.85
CA VAL A 80 -1.65 28.07 -4.62
C VAL A 80 -1.23 27.13 -5.75
N ALA A 81 -1.37 27.55 -7.02
CA ALA A 81 -0.94 26.74 -8.16
C ALA A 81 0.56 26.42 -8.09
N GLN A 82 1.40 27.40 -7.77
CA GLN A 82 2.83 27.20 -7.56
C GLN A 82 3.13 26.33 -6.34
N GLY A 83 2.38 26.48 -5.24
CA GLY A 83 2.44 25.58 -4.08
C GLY A 83 2.15 24.14 -4.48
N MET A 84 1.06 23.90 -5.19
CA MET A 84 0.65 22.58 -5.66
C MET A 84 1.65 21.96 -6.63
N GLN A 85 2.18 22.75 -7.57
CA GLN A 85 3.21 22.27 -8.49
C GLN A 85 4.47 21.83 -7.72
N ARG A 86 4.91 22.61 -6.72
CA ARG A 86 6.06 22.25 -5.88
C ARG A 86 5.78 21.03 -5.01
N ALA A 87 4.58 20.92 -4.44
CA ALA A 87 4.17 19.76 -3.64
C ALA A 87 4.17 18.48 -4.49
N MET A 88 3.59 18.51 -5.70
CA MET A 88 3.60 17.38 -6.62
C MET A 88 5.02 16.98 -7.04
N ALA A 89 5.87 17.96 -7.36
CA ALA A 89 7.27 17.68 -7.69
C ALA A 89 8.04 17.07 -6.51
N ALA A 90 7.79 17.55 -5.27
CA ALA A 90 8.38 16.98 -4.07
C ALA A 90 7.90 15.55 -3.81
N LEU A 91 6.61 15.29 -4.00
CA LEU A 91 6.03 13.95 -3.85
C LEU A 91 6.62 12.97 -4.86
N GLN A 92 6.71 13.36 -6.13
CA GLN A 92 7.35 12.57 -7.19
C GLN A 92 8.83 12.30 -6.93
N ALA A 93 9.52 13.24 -6.28
CA ALA A 93 10.92 13.10 -5.88
C ALA A 93 11.12 12.30 -4.58
N GLY A 94 10.06 11.71 -4.01
CA GLY A 94 10.14 10.95 -2.76
C GLY A 94 10.50 11.82 -1.54
N LYS A 95 10.07 13.09 -1.54
CA LYS A 95 10.31 14.07 -0.45
C LYS A 95 9.01 14.35 0.32
N PRO A 96 8.52 13.39 1.13
CA PRO A 96 7.24 13.51 1.82
C PRO A 96 7.23 14.66 2.84
N ALA A 97 8.34 14.89 3.56
CA ALA A 97 8.45 16.01 4.52
C ALA A 97 8.34 17.39 3.84
N THR A 98 8.97 17.55 2.67
CA THR A 98 8.86 18.79 1.88
C THR A 98 7.43 18.97 1.35
N THR A 99 6.80 17.89 0.92
CA THR A 99 5.40 17.91 0.45
C THR A 99 4.46 18.36 1.57
N GLU A 100 4.59 17.76 2.76
CA GLU A 100 3.78 18.11 3.94
C GLU A 100 3.95 19.59 4.30
N ALA A 101 5.19 20.08 4.37
CA ALA A 101 5.46 21.48 4.71
C ALA A 101 4.83 22.46 3.71
N ILE A 102 4.86 22.16 2.41
CA ILE A 102 4.23 23.01 1.38
C ILE A 102 2.71 23.04 1.54
N LEU A 103 2.08 21.87 1.75
CA LEU A 103 0.62 21.77 1.88
C LEU A 103 0.12 22.44 3.15
N SER A 104 0.84 22.28 4.26
CA SER A 104 0.53 22.92 5.55
C SER A 104 0.72 24.45 5.53
N ALA A 105 1.45 24.99 4.54
CA ALA A 105 1.62 26.42 4.34
C ALA A 105 0.57 27.05 3.40
N LEU A 106 -0.31 26.25 2.77
CA LEU A 106 -1.38 26.79 1.92
C LEU A 106 -2.39 27.59 2.75
N PRO A 107 -3.13 28.56 2.17
CA PRO A 107 -4.14 29.29 2.92
C PRO A 107 -5.24 28.37 3.49
N PRO A 108 -5.86 28.67 4.65
CA PRO A 108 -6.77 27.75 5.34
C PRO A 108 -7.95 27.22 4.50
N ARG A 109 -8.47 28.03 3.56
CA ARG A 109 -9.53 27.60 2.63
C ARG A 109 -9.11 26.44 1.72
N TRP A 110 -7.82 26.34 1.40
CA TRP A 110 -7.24 25.30 0.55
C TRP A 110 -6.87 24.07 1.37
N GLN A 111 -6.36 24.25 2.59
CA GLN A 111 -6.06 23.13 3.49
C GLN A 111 -7.28 22.26 3.78
N LYS A 112 -8.49 22.84 3.75
CA LYS A 112 -9.76 22.12 3.97
C LYS A 112 -10.32 21.44 2.71
N GLN A 113 -9.66 21.58 1.57
CA GLN A 113 -10.10 20.92 0.33
C GLN A 113 -9.78 19.43 0.41
N LYS A 114 -10.74 18.58 0.02
CA LYS A 114 -10.62 17.12 0.11
C LYS A 114 -9.33 16.57 -0.51
N SER A 115 -8.99 17.02 -1.73
CA SER A 115 -7.77 16.61 -2.44
C SER A 115 -6.48 17.04 -1.74
N ILE A 116 -6.47 18.22 -1.11
CA ILE A 116 -5.33 18.71 -0.34
C ILE A 116 -5.15 17.91 0.95
N MET A 117 -6.24 17.64 1.66
CA MET A 117 -6.22 16.82 2.87
C MET A 117 -5.73 15.40 2.57
N GLN A 118 -6.15 14.81 1.45
CA GLN A 118 -5.68 13.49 1.00
C GLN A 118 -4.18 13.50 0.65
N MET A 119 -3.72 14.49 -0.10
CA MET A 119 -2.29 14.61 -0.40
C MET A 119 -1.46 14.83 0.88
N ARG A 120 -2.00 15.55 1.86
CA ARG A 120 -1.38 15.71 3.17
C ARG A 120 -1.32 14.40 3.95
N ILE A 121 -2.37 13.56 3.89
CA ILE A 121 -2.34 12.21 4.47
C ILE A 121 -1.21 11.38 3.85
N MET A 122 -1.13 11.32 2.51
CA MET A 122 -0.07 10.58 1.81
C MET A 122 1.33 11.08 2.17
N ALA A 123 1.53 12.40 2.20
CA ALA A 123 2.81 12.99 2.59
C ALA A 123 3.16 12.66 4.05
N ALA A 124 2.20 12.78 4.97
CA ALA A 124 2.43 12.50 6.38
C ALA A 124 2.67 11.01 6.66
N GLU A 125 2.01 10.11 5.91
CA GLU A 125 2.27 8.66 5.94
C GLU A 125 3.69 8.36 5.48
N GLY A 126 4.14 8.95 4.38
CA GLY A 126 5.52 8.81 3.90
C GLY A 126 6.56 9.29 4.91
N VAL A 127 6.29 10.39 5.64
CA VAL A 127 7.14 10.83 6.75
C VAL A 127 7.15 9.82 7.89
N ALA A 128 5.98 9.29 8.27
CA ALA A 128 5.87 8.29 9.33
C ALA A 128 6.65 7.02 8.97
N ALA A 129 6.51 6.52 7.75
CA ALA A 129 7.22 5.35 7.24
C ALA A 129 8.75 5.56 7.25
N GLN A 130 9.25 6.69 6.76
CA GLN A 130 10.69 7.01 6.78
C GLN A 130 11.26 7.07 8.21
N LYS A 131 10.50 7.66 9.14
CA LYS A 131 10.92 7.71 10.55
C LYS A 131 10.93 6.32 11.18
N MET A 132 9.92 5.50 10.93
CA MET A 132 9.86 4.13 11.42
C MET A 132 11.04 3.29 10.91
N GLN A 133 11.37 3.39 9.61
CA GLN A 133 12.54 2.72 9.03
C GLN A 133 13.86 3.18 9.67
N ALA A 134 13.95 4.45 10.07
CA ALA A 134 15.10 5.01 10.75
C ALA A 134 15.10 4.80 12.28
N GLY A 135 14.17 4.02 12.83
CA GLY A 135 14.04 3.78 14.28
C GLY A 135 13.60 5.01 15.08
N ASN A 136 13.05 6.03 14.42
CA ASN A 136 12.60 7.26 15.05
C ASN A 136 11.09 7.25 15.34
N PRO A 137 10.63 7.97 16.37
CA PRO A 137 9.18 8.13 16.61
C PRO A 137 8.46 8.75 15.41
N ILE A 138 7.39 8.10 14.94
CA ILE A 138 6.62 8.52 13.75
C ILE A 138 6.04 9.95 13.86
N GLY A 139 5.78 10.42 15.09
CA GLY A 139 5.16 11.72 15.38
C GLY A 139 3.64 11.73 15.13
N ASN A 140 3.02 12.91 15.27
CA ASN A 140 1.55 13.04 15.22
C ASN A 140 1.00 13.49 13.86
N ALA A 141 1.83 13.98 12.94
CA ALA A 141 1.37 14.60 11.70
C ALA A 141 0.44 13.69 10.86
N TYR A 142 0.75 12.39 10.77
CA TYR A 142 -0.09 11.43 10.08
C TYR A 142 -1.44 11.24 10.78
N ARG A 143 -1.42 11.06 12.10
CA ARG A 143 -2.63 10.92 12.92
C ARG A 143 -3.54 12.14 12.77
N GLU A 144 -2.99 13.34 12.92
CA GLU A 144 -3.72 14.61 12.79
C GLU A 144 -4.31 14.80 11.39
N ALA A 145 -3.58 14.43 10.34
CA ALA A 145 -4.07 14.53 8.97
C ALA A 145 -5.26 13.58 8.72
N VAL A 146 -5.19 12.34 9.20
CA VAL A 146 -6.27 11.36 9.07
C VAL A 146 -7.49 11.76 9.89
N GLU A 147 -7.31 12.17 11.15
CA GLU A 147 -8.41 12.60 12.03
C GLU A 147 -9.13 13.83 11.47
N ALA A 148 -8.38 14.81 10.96
CA ALA A 148 -8.96 15.97 10.30
C ALA A 148 -9.79 15.57 9.07
N PHE A 149 -9.28 14.64 8.24
CA PHE A 149 -9.99 14.15 7.07
C PHE A 149 -11.26 13.39 7.44
N GLN A 150 -11.20 12.51 8.43
CA GLN A 150 -12.35 11.76 8.91
C GLN A 150 -13.42 12.69 9.47
N ALA A 151 -13.03 13.72 10.23
CA ALA A 151 -13.96 14.73 10.75
C ALA A 151 -14.63 15.54 9.64
N ALA A 152 -13.87 15.92 8.60
CA ALA A 152 -14.39 16.69 7.46
C ALA A 152 -15.27 15.84 6.52
N PHE A 153 -14.95 14.55 6.35
CA PHE A 153 -15.60 13.65 5.41
C PHE A 153 -15.95 12.29 6.04
N PRO A 154 -16.82 12.24 7.06
CA PRO A 154 -17.07 11.01 7.85
C PRO A 154 -17.75 9.88 7.07
N LYS A 155 -18.26 10.18 5.86
CA LYS A 155 -18.89 9.23 4.95
C LYS A 155 -18.07 9.01 3.69
N ALA A 156 -16.80 9.42 3.67
CA ALA A 156 -15.97 9.21 2.49
C ALA A 156 -15.71 7.72 2.29
N ASN A 157 -15.98 7.26 1.08
CA ASN A 157 -15.89 5.86 0.70
C ASN A 157 -14.46 5.30 0.76
N ASN A 158 -13.44 6.17 0.73
CA ASN A 158 -12.03 5.78 0.87
C ASN A 158 -11.56 5.61 2.31
N LEU A 159 -12.42 5.86 3.31
CA LEU A 159 -12.02 5.74 4.71
C LEU A 159 -11.47 4.35 5.04
N PRO A 160 -12.05 3.20 4.63
CA PRO A 160 -11.48 1.90 4.96
C PRO A 160 -10.01 1.73 4.53
N LEU A 161 -9.65 2.21 3.33
CA LEU A 161 -8.26 2.20 2.85
C LEU A 161 -7.34 3.05 3.74
N ILE A 162 -7.76 4.26 4.12
CA ILE A 162 -6.98 5.14 5.00
C ILE A 162 -6.88 4.57 6.43
N MET A 163 -7.99 4.06 6.96
CA MET A 163 -8.11 3.62 8.33
C MET A 163 -7.32 2.33 8.60
N MET A 164 -7.05 1.52 7.57
CA MET A 164 -6.17 0.36 7.66
C MET A 164 -4.78 0.75 8.17
N SER A 165 -4.07 1.63 7.45
CA SER A 165 -2.74 2.12 7.85
C SER A 165 -2.80 2.91 9.17
N TYR A 166 -3.82 3.76 9.36
CA TYR A 166 -3.99 4.55 10.59
C TYR A 166 -4.07 3.68 11.84
N HIS A 167 -4.92 2.65 11.82
CA HIS A 167 -5.08 1.75 12.94
C HIS A 167 -3.88 0.82 13.11
N PHE A 168 -3.28 0.34 12.02
CA PHE A 168 -2.08 -0.49 12.07
C PHE A 168 -0.90 0.25 12.72
N LEU A 169 -0.59 1.47 12.25
CA LEU A 169 0.48 2.29 12.82
C LEU A 169 0.17 2.74 14.27
N GLY A 170 -1.11 2.87 14.61
CA GLY A 170 -1.57 3.08 15.99
C GLY A 170 -1.61 1.82 16.86
N GLN A 171 -1.21 0.66 16.33
CA GLN A 171 -1.28 -0.65 16.97
C GLN A 171 -2.70 -1.08 17.44
N ASP A 172 -3.75 -0.45 16.89
CA ASP A 172 -5.14 -0.85 17.10
C ASP A 172 -5.52 -1.92 16.07
N PHE A 173 -4.88 -3.09 16.21
CA PHE A 173 -5.02 -4.20 15.28
C PHE A 173 -6.47 -4.68 15.05
N PRO A 174 -7.36 -4.73 16.07
CA PRO A 174 -8.77 -5.05 15.83
C PRO A 174 -9.47 -4.08 14.89
N LYS A 175 -9.20 -2.76 15.01
CA LYS A 175 -9.78 -1.79 14.08
C LYS A 175 -9.10 -1.82 12.71
N ALA A 176 -7.79 -2.11 12.64
CA ALA A 176 -7.10 -2.31 11.38
C ALA A 176 -7.72 -3.50 10.61
N ALA A 177 -7.95 -4.64 11.27
CA ALA A 177 -8.59 -5.82 10.67
C ALA A 177 -9.99 -5.48 10.14
N LYS A 178 -10.79 -4.77 10.94
CA LYS A 178 -12.12 -4.32 10.50
C LYS A 178 -12.06 -3.39 9.28
N ALA A 179 -11.07 -2.50 9.21
CA ALA A 179 -10.88 -1.63 8.05
C ALA A 179 -10.50 -2.43 6.79
N VAL A 180 -9.66 -3.46 6.94
CA VAL A 180 -9.35 -4.41 5.84
C VAL A 180 -10.61 -5.13 5.38
N ASP A 181 -11.41 -5.67 6.29
CA ASP A 181 -12.64 -6.40 5.93
C ASP A 181 -13.68 -5.49 5.23
N GLN A 182 -13.78 -4.24 5.67
CA GLN A 182 -14.63 -3.25 5.00
C GLN A 182 -14.12 -2.93 3.60
N LEU A 183 -12.81 -2.77 3.42
CA LEU A 183 -12.20 -2.54 2.10
C LEU A 183 -12.41 -3.75 1.18
N ASP A 184 -12.21 -4.97 1.70
CA ASP A 184 -12.39 -6.23 0.98
C ASP A 184 -13.82 -6.36 0.46
N GLN A 185 -14.80 -6.05 1.31
CA GLN A 185 -16.20 -6.00 0.92
C GLN A 185 -16.47 -4.95 -0.16
N GLN A 186 -15.88 -3.75 -0.04
CA GLN A 186 -16.06 -2.66 -1.02
C GLN A 186 -15.54 -3.02 -2.41
N VAL A 187 -14.43 -3.77 -2.50
CA VAL A 187 -13.80 -4.14 -3.78
C VAL A 187 -14.31 -5.47 -4.34
N GLY A 188 -15.26 -6.11 -3.66
CA GLY A 188 -15.87 -7.38 -4.09
C GLY A 188 -15.02 -8.62 -3.81
N GLY A 189 -14.08 -8.53 -2.87
CA GLY A 189 -13.14 -9.60 -2.54
C GLY A 189 -11.80 -9.46 -3.28
N ASP A 190 -10.71 -9.35 -2.54
CA ASP A 190 -9.35 -9.40 -3.08
C ASP A 190 -8.43 -10.26 -2.22
N PRO A 191 -7.94 -11.41 -2.72
CA PRO A 191 -7.01 -12.27 -2.00
C PRO A 191 -5.71 -11.56 -1.56
N TYR A 192 -5.30 -10.47 -2.22
CA TYR A 192 -4.13 -9.71 -1.83
C TYR A 192 -4.29 -9.05 -0.46
N LEU A 193 -5.52 -8.77 -0.03
CA LEU A 193 -5.78 -8.23 1.31
C LEU A 193 -5.41 -9.20 2.44
N ASN A 194 -5.21 -10.49 2.14
CA ASN A 194 -4.63 -11.43 3.10
C ASN A 194 -3.18 -11.09 3.49
N LEU A 195 -2.44 -10.36 2.65
CA LEU A 195 -1.13 -9.82 3.03
C LEU A 195 -1.25 -8.87 4.25
N PHE A 196 -2.24 -7.98 4.20
CA PHE A 196 -2.50 -7.04 5.29
C PHE A 196 -3.05 -7.75 6.53
N ARG A 197 -3.94 -8.73 6.35
CA ARG A 197 -4.42 -9.57 7.46
C ARG A 197 -3.28 -10.34 8.13
N ALA A 198 -2.33 -10.86 7.36
CA ALA A 198 -1.14 -11.51 7.88
C ALA A 198 -0.26 -10.55 8.70
N ASN A 199 0.03 -9.35 8.17
CA ASN A 199 0.79 -8.32 8.91
C ASN A 199 0.08 -7.88 10.20
N ILE A 200 -1.24 -7.73 10.17
CA ILE A 200 -2.03 -7.42 11.37
C ILE A 200 -1.95 -8.57 12.39
N ALA A 201 -2.07 -9.82 11.95
CA ALA A 201 -1.94 -10.98 12.82
C ALA A 201 -0.53 -11.10 13.42
N MET A 202 0.52 -10.79 12.66
CA MET A 202 1.89 -10.69 13.15
C MET A 202 2.02 -9.63 14.24
N GLY A 203 1.47 -8.43 14.02
CA GLY A 203 1.45 -7.38 15.04
C GLY A 203 0.72 -7.77 16.33
N GLN A 204 -0.24 -8.70 16.25
CA GLN A 204 -0.93 -9.28 17.40
C GLN A 204 -0.21 -10.47 18.04
N ASN A 205 0.96 -10.86 17.55
CA ASN A 205 1.66 -12.10 17.92
C ASN A 205 0.83 -13.38 17.64
N HIS A 206 -0.07 -13.33 16.65
CA HIS A 206 -0.88 -14.46 16.20
C HIS A 206 -0.24 -15.17 15.00
N ALA A 207 0.95 -15.72 15.22
CA ALA A 207 1.78 -16.43 14.24
C ALA A 207 1.02 -17.44 13.34
N GLU A 208 0.21 -18.31 13.93
CA GLU A 208 -0.54 -19.32 13.17
C GLU A 208 -1.61 -18.70 12.26
N ALA A 209 -2.27 -17.63 12.71
CA ALA A 209 -3.24 -16.91 11.89
C ALA A 209 -2.54 -16.20 10.73
N ALA A 210 -1.39 -15.57 10.98
CA ALA A 210 -0.57 -14.95 9.94
C ALA A 210 -0.18 -15.97 8.86
N ARG A 211 0.29 -17.16 9.27
CA ARG A 211 0.59 -18.26 8.34
C ARG A 211 -0.62 -18.64 7.50
N GLY A 212 -1.79 -18.83 8.10
CA GLY A 212 -3.01 -19.19 7.35
C GLY A 212 -3.39 -18.15 6.29
N PHE A 213 -3.23 -16.86 6.59
CA PHE A 213 -3.45 -15.79 5.62
C PHE A 213 -2.42 -15.79 4.49
N VAL A 214 -1.13 -15.99 4.81
CA VAL A 214 -0.06 -16.09 3.81
C VAL A 214 -0.26 -17.29 2.89
N GLU A 215 -0.60 -18.46 3.43
CA GLU A 215 -0.86 -19.65 2.62
C GLU A 215 -2.05 -19.44 1.67
N THR A 216 -3.09 -18.76 2.14
CA THR A 216 -4.24 -18.37 1.31
C THR A 216 -3.82 -17.39 0.21
N LEU A 217 -2.97 -16.41 0.53
CA LEU A 217 -2.41 -15.46 -0.44
C LEU A 217 -1.60 -16.18 -1.53
N ILE A 218 -0.61 -17.00 -1.14
CA ILE A 218 0.28 -17.71 -2.07
C ILE A 218 -0.53 -18.62 -2.99
N LYS A 219 -1.51 -19.35 -2.45
CA LYS A 219 -2.38 -20.22 -3.23
C LYS A 219 -3.23 -19.46 -4.24
N ALA A 220 -3.78 -18.31 -3.85
CA ALA A 220 -4.67 -17.53 -4.71
C ALA A 220 -3.91 -16.65 -5.71
N LEU A 221 -2.73 -16.18 -5.35
CA LEU A 221 -1.89 -15.26 -6.12
C LEU A 221 -0.43 -15.75 -6.12
N PRO A 222 -0.08 -16.82 -6.85
CA PRO A 222 1.29 -17.36 -6.86
C PRO A 222 2.35 -16.35 -7.30
N ASP A 223 1.99 -15.38 -8.16
CA ASP A 223 2.88 -14.31 -8.58
C ASP A 223 3.16 -13.26 -7.49
N LYS A 224 2.46 -13.35 -6.35
CA LYS A 224 2.66 -12.58 -5.11
C LYS A 224 3.19 -13.44 -3.97
N ALA A 225 3.76 -14.59 -4.30
CA ALA A 225 4.28 -15.50 -3.29
C ALA A 225 5.47 -14.90 -2.53
N THR A 226 6.27 -14.04 -3.17
CA THR A 226 7.40 -13.35 -2.54
C THR A 226 6.98 -12.57 -1.30
N GLU A 227 5.89 -11.82 -1.38
CA GLU A 227 5.37 -11.01 -0.28
C GLU A 227 4.91 -11.89 0.89
N GLY A 228 4.26 -13.02 0.59
CA GLY A 228 3.85 -13.99 1.59
C GLY A 228 5.04 -14.67 2.28
N TYR A 229 5.99 -15.17 1.49
CA TYR A 229 7.21 -15.79 2.02
C TYR A 229 8.07 -14.82 2.82
N GLY A 230 8.08 -13.53 2.48
CA GLY A 230 8.74 -12.49 3.27
C GLY A 230 8.25 -12.47 4.72
N ILE A 231 6.93 -12.46 4.93
CA ILE A 231 6.33 -12.49 6.28
C ILE A 231 6.74 -13.74 7.05
N LEU A 232 6.70 -14.91 6.40
CA LEU A 232 7.09 -16.17 7.05
C LEU A 232 8.58 -16.20 7.40
N LEU A 233 9.42 -15.62 6.55
CA LEU A 233 10.86 -15.55 6.77
C LEU A 233 11.18 -14.62 7.94
N ASP A 234 10.60 -13.43 7.96
CA ASP A 234 10.76 -12.46 9.06
C ASP A 234 10.37 -13.08 10.40
N GLN A 235 9.21 -13.75 10.44
CA GLN A 235 8.75 -14.47 11.62
C GLN A 235 9.73 -15.57 12.05
N ALA A 236 10.21 -16.39 11.11
CA ALA A 236 11.12 -17.50 11.41
C ALA A 236 12.47 -16.99 11.94
N ILE A 237 12.97 -15.89 11.39
CA ILE A 237 14.20 -15.23 11.85
C ILE A 237 14.02 -14.63 13.24
N GLU A 238 12.95 -13.87 13.48
CA GLU A 238 12.65 -13.25 14.77
C GLU A 238 12.50 -14.28 15.89
N THR A 239 11.86 -15.41 15.59
CA THR A 239 11.66 -16.52 16.54
C THR A 239 12.84 -17.50 16.61
N GLN A 240 13.93 -17.24 15.88
CA GLN A 240 15.09 -18.12 15.75
C GLN A 240 14.73 -19.56 15.34
N ASN A 241 13.63 -19.74 14.61
CA ASN A 241 13.20 -21.04 14.12
C ASN A 241 13.98 -21.41 12.85
N HIS A 242 15.21 -21.87 13.05
CA HIS A 242 16.14 -22.15 11.94
C HIS A 242 15.63 -23.21 10.95
N VAL A 243 14.84 -24.18 11.42
CA VAL A 243 14.22 -25.20 10.56
C VAL A 243 13.24 -24.54 9.60
N GLU A 244 12.38 -23.68 10.13
CA GLU A 244 11.42 -22.93 9.33
C GLU A 244 12.11 -21.93 8.40
N THR A 245 13.15 -21.24 8.87
CA THR A 245 13.97 -20.36 8.04
C THR A 245 14.50 -21.11 6.80
N THR A 246 15.09 -22.30 6.98
CA THR A 246 15.56 -23.11 5.84
C THR A 246 14.43 -23.53 4.92
N ARG A 247 13.29 -23.96 5.47
CA ARG A 247 12.13 -24.37 4.67
C ARG A 247 11.62 -23.21 3.81
N VAL A 248 11.44 -22.04 4.40
CA VAL A 248 10.93 -20.83 3.72
C VAL A 248 11.92 -20.34 2.68
N LEU A 249 13.22 -20.28 2.98
CA LEU A 249 14.25 -19.88 2.01
C LEU A 249 14.26 -20.78 0.77
N LYS A 250 14.16 -22.11 0.98
CA LYS A 250 14.08 -23.07 -0.14
C LYS A 250 12.83 -22.86 -0.98
N ALA A 251 11.67 -22.74 -0.35
CA ALA A 251 10.41 -22.50 -1.05
C ALA A 251 10.43 -21.18 -1.82
N LEU A 252 10.93 -20.12 -1.20
CA LEU A 252 11.02 -18.79 -1.80
C LEU A 252 11.93 -18.79 -3.04
N GLU A 253 13.09 -19.44 -3.01
CA GLU A 253 13.95 -19.55 -4.21
C GLU A 253 13.39 -20.48 -5.29
N ALA A 254 12.69 -21.55 -4.89
CA ALA A 254 12.10 -22.50 -5.83
C ALA A 254 10.88 -21.94 -6.56
N GLU A 255 10.05 -21.15 -5.88
CA GLU A 255 8.74 -20.72 -6.38
C GLU A 255 8.73 -19.27 -6.88
N THR A 256 9.77 -18.50 -6.60
CA THR A 256 9.85 -17.08 -6.99
C THR A 256 11.16 -16.75 -7.70
N PRO A 257 11.28 -15.57 -8.34
CA PRO A 257 12.55 -15.10 -8.90
C PRO A 257 13.58 -14.65 -7.86
N VAL A 258 13.25 -14.63 -6.57
CA VAL A 258 14.17 -14.18 -5.52
C VAL A 258 15.33 -15.16 -5.38
N ARG A 259 16.56 -14.65 -5.30
CA ARG A 259 17.77 -15.43 -5.05
C ARG A 259 18.55 -14.75 -3.95
N PHE A 260 18.92 -15.51 -2.91
CA PHE A 260 19.75 -15.03 -1.83
C PHE A 260 21.21 -15.38 -2.10
N PRO A 261 22.14 -14.44 -1.82
CA PRO A 261 23.55 -14.79 -1.74
C PRO A 261 23.78 -15.68 -0.53
N ILE A 262 24.77 -16.58 -0.62
CA ILE A 262 25.07 -17.56 0.43
C ILE A 262 25.29 -16.89 1.80
N ASP A 263 25.96 -15.74 1.83
CA ASP A 263 26.27 -15.02 3.07
C ASP A 263 25.19 -14.01 3.47
N PHE A 264 24.05 -13.96 2.78
CA PHE A 264 23.00 -12.94 2.95
C PHE A 264 23.55 -11.50 2.90
N ASN A 265 24.66 -11.26 2.20
CA ASN A 265 25.43 -10.00 2.24
C ASN A 265 25.79 -9.55 3.67
N LYS A 266 25.95 -10.50 4.60
CA LYS A 266 26.23 -10.27 6.03
C LYS A 266 25.14 -9.44 6.72
N ALA A 267 23.89 -9.64 6.34
CA ALA A 267 22.76 -9.01 7.00
C ALA A 267 22.63 -9.57 8.43
N GLU A 268 22.81 -8.69 9.44
CA GLU A 268 22.75 -9.00 10.88
C GLU A 268 21.54 -9.86 11.30
N PRO A 269 20.31 -9.68 10.76
CA PRO A 269 19.18 -10.53 11.11
C PRO A 269 19.43 -12.04 10.88
N PHE A 270 20.34 -12.40 9.97
CA PHE A 270 20.65 -13.80 9.64
C PHE A 270 21.81 -14.38 10.47
N ASP A 271 22.49 -13.61 11.32
CA ASP A 271 23.70 -14.08 12.02
C ASP A 271 23.46 -15.36 12.84
N ASN A 272 22.36 -15.40 13.60
CA ASN A 272 21.99 -16.59 14.37
C ASN A 272 21.69 -17.80 13.48
N TYR A 273 21.02 -17.56 12.35
CA TYR A 273 20.74 -18.62 11.38
C TYR A 273 22.03 -19.11 10.73
N MET A 274 22.94 -18.22 10.32
CA MET A 274 24.23 -18.57 9.73
C MET A 274 25.16 -19.35 10.69
N ALA A 275 24.98 -19.20 12.00
CA ALA A 275 25.67 -20.01 13.00
C ALA A 275 25.02 -21.39 13.25
N SER A 276 23.85 -21.66 12.67
CA SER A 276 23.07 -22.88 12.91
C SER A 276 23.44 -24.04 11.98
N SER A 277 23.12 -25.28 12.39
CA SER A 277 23.25 -26.46 11.53
C SER A 277 22.30 -26.45 10.33
N GLU A 278 21.19 -25.71 10.41
CA GLU A 278 20.22 -25.60 9.31
C GLU A 278 20.78 -24.75 8.16
N TYR A 279 21.61 -23.76 8.46
CA TYR A 279 22.31 -23.00 7.42
C TYR A 279 23.23 -23.87 6.56
N GLU A 280 23.90 -24.87 7.15
CA GLU A 280 24.69 -25.83 6.37
C GLU A 280 23.81 -26.62 5.37
N LYS A 281 22.58 -26.98 5.75
CA LYS A 281 21.63 -27.65 4.85
C LYS A 281 21.12 -26.74 3.74
N TRP A 282 20.99 -25.45 4.01
CA TRP A 282 20.63 -24.47 2.99
C TRP A 282 21.78 -24.18 2.03
N LYS A 283 23.02 -24.07 2.52
CA LYS A 283 24.22 -23.99 1.67
C LYS A 283 24.37 -25.20 0.75
N ALA A 284 24.13 -26.40 1.26
CA ALA A 284 24.15 -27.61 0.43
C ALA A 284 23.11 -27.53 -0.71
N TYR A 285 21.87 -27.14 -0.39
CA TYR A 285 20.82 -26.92 -1.39
C TYR A 285 21.21 -25.88 -2.45
N LYS A 286 21.82 -24.76 -2.04
CA LYS A 286 22.32 -23.72 -2.95
C LYS A 286 23.38 -24.26 -3.91
N ASN A 287 24.35 -25.01 -3.39
CA ASN A 287 25.43 -25.60 -4.20
C ASN A 287 24.91 -26.66 -5.19
N GLU A 288 23.85 -27.38 -4.85
CA GLU A 288 23.19 -28.33 -5.76
C GLU A 288 22.39 -27.59 -6.84
N ALA A 289 21.66 -26.52 -6.48
CA ALA A 289 20.84 -25.75 -7.41
C ALA A 289 21.65 -24.88 -8.40
N GLU A 290 22.90 -24.54 -8.08
CA GLU A 290 23.79 -23.71 -8.92
C GLU A 290 24.69 -24.54 -9.87
N GLN A 291 24.65 -25.87 -9.81
CA GLN A 291 25.36 -26.70 -10.79
C GLN A 291 24.60 -26.69 -12.13
N PRO A 292 25.24 -26.32 -13.25
CA PRO A 292 24.61 -26.42 -14.56
C PRO A 292 24.39 -27.90 -14.90
N GLU A 293 23.17 -28.24 -15.33
CA GLU A 293 22.89 -29.50 -16.06
C GLU A 293 23.70 -29.60 -17.35
#